data_AF-A0A966XHJ5-F1
#
_entry.id   AF-A0A966XHJ5-F1
#
_cell.length_a   1.000
_cell.length_b   1.000
_cell.length_c   1.000
_cell.angle_alpha   90.00
_cell.angle_beta   90.00
_cell.angle_gamma   90.00
#
_symmetry.space_group_name_H-M   'P 1'
#
loop_
_entity.id
_entity.type
_entity.pdbx_description
1 polymer ?
#
loop_
_entity_poly.entity_id
_entity_poly.type
_entity_poly.pdbx_seq_one_letter_code
_entity_poly.pdbx_strand_id
1 'polypeptide(L)'
;MGESEREALKAEVKMPLVYKSEEDLEVDWYIHRGHKLSEQDEMPKLCAEIKQFDTMLAVTTGGRPIAELLTRSARHRILSPLEQVIETQSPSATSDGFRDIEQFAAELSDDYAFHLLMCYAQIDAVRLCKTQKAKDSGLFGCRTIESHISKASTHITFATKHNAQSAAIAAAKCALCEISNANPASLMRSYEELIALDKTTYAHFRKYARALLAHPEIGLDVLDHEASKMVKKTQDIWGTGAYAWMYLDPLGTDSASFERVDVTRFMEGALDI
;
A
#
# COMPACT_ATOMS: atom_id res chain seq x y z
N MET A 1 -5.15 -4.97 -27.48
CA MET A 1 -4.61 -3.80 -28.19
C MET A 1 -3.09 -3.84 -28.06
N GLY A 2 -2.41 -4.10 -29.17
CA GLY A 2 -0.96 -4.26 -29.20
C GLY A 2 -0.24 -2.90 -29.10
N GLU A 3 1.03 -2.92 -28.68
CA GLU A 3 1.89 -1.73 -28.56
C GLU A 3 2.03 -1.00 -29.91
N SER A 4 2.02 -1.75 -31.01
CA SER A 4 2.01 -1.24 -32.40
C SER A 4 0.73 -0.47 -32.77
N GLU A 5 -0.43 -0.91 -32.29
CA GLU A 5 -1.72 -0.24 -32.51
C GLU A 5 -1.79 1.11 -31.77
N ARG A 6 -1.16 1.18 -30.59
CA ARG A 6 -1.05 2.41 -29.80
C ARG A 6 -0.13 3.44 -30.44
N GLU A 7 0.99 3.01 -31.03
CA GLU A 7 1.91 3.90 -31.75
C GLU A 7 1.28 4.47 -33.04
N ALA A 8 0.47 3.67 -33.74
CA ALA A 8 -0.26 4.15 -34.93
C ALA A 8 -1.28 5.25 -34.58
N LEU A 9 -2.04 5.09 -33.49
CA LEU A 9 -2.99 6.09 -32.99
C LEU A 9 -2.31 7.38 -32.50
N LYS A 10 -1.07 7.30 -32.00
CA LYS A 10 -0.27 8.47 -31.59
C LYS A 10 0.14 9.36 -32.77
N ALA A 11 0.34 8.78 -33.95
CA ALA A 11 0.78 9.52 -35.14
C ALA A 11 -0.35 10.35 -35.79
N GLU A 12 -1.62 9.95 -35.62
CA GLU A 12 -2.78 10.65 -36.19
C GLU A 12 -3.31 11.79 -35.32
N VAL A 13 -3.09 11.75 -34.00
CA VAL A 13 -3.64 12.74 -33.07
C VAL A 13 -2.68 13.92 -32.90
N LYS A 14 -2.88 15.00 -33.68
CA LYS A 14 -2.18 16.30 -33.54
C LYS A 14 -2.61 17.13 -32.31
N MET A 15 -3.08 16.48 -31.23
CA MET A 15 -3.29 17.14 -29.94
C MET A 15 -2.12 16.77 -29.02
N PRO A 16 -1.57 17.72 -28.26
CA PRO A 16 -0.64 17.38 -27.18
C PRO A 16 -1.37 16.47 -26.19
N LEU A 17 -1.00 15.18 -26.22
CA LEU A 17 -1.47 14.18 -25.28
C LEU A 17 -0.77 14.43 -23.94
N VAL A 18 -1.52 14.94 -22.97
CA VAL A 18 -1.09 14.96 -21.56
C VAL A 18 -1.18 13.51 -21.07
N TYR A 19 -0.04 12.83 -21.01
CA TYR A 19 0.04 11.39 -20.70
C TYR A 19 0.06 11.09 -19.19
N LYS A 20 0.19 12.13 -18.36
CA LYS A 20 0.21 12.05 -16.90
C LYS A 20 -0.77 13.06 -16.32
N SER A 21 -1.66 12.60 -15.46
CA SER A 21 -2.51 13.48 -14.67
C SER A 21 -1.68 14.30 -13.67
N GLU A 22 -2.27 15.36 -13.10
CA GLU A 22 -1.64 16.12 -12.02
C GLU A 22 -1.25 15.21 -10.83
N GLU A 23 -2.15 14.29 -10.48
CA GLU A 23 -1.89 13.25 -9.48
C GLU A 23 -0.68 12.38 -9.84
N ASP A 24 -0.52 11.97 -11.09
CA ASP A 24 0.64 11.17 -11.50
C ASP A 24 1.95 11.95 -11.32
N LEU A 25 1.94 13.25 -11.59
CA LEU A 25 3.10 14.13 -11.38
C LEU A 25 3.43 14.29 -9.89
N GLU A 26 2.42 14.47 -9.03
CA GLU A 26 2.60 14.54 -7.58
C GLU A 26 3.17 13.23 -7.02
N VAL A 27 2.58 12.10 -7.41
CA VAL A 27 3.04 10.77 -7.00
C VAL A 27 4.49 10.56 -7.40
N ASP A 28 4.83 10.85 -8.66
CA ASP A 28 6.19 10.74 -9.14
C ASP A 28 7.13 11.65 -8.34
N TRP A 29 6.71 12.89 -8.05
CA TRP A 29 7.52 13.84 -7.29
C TRP A 29 7.89 13.28 -5.90
N TYR A 30 6.92 12.76 -5.13
CA TYR A 30 7.18 12.22 -3.79
C TYR A 30 8.01 10.93 -3.83
N ILE A 31 7.80 10.08 -4.84
CA ILE A 31 8.64 8.91 -5.07
C ILE A 31 10.09 9.35 -5.36
N HIS A 32 10.31 10.31 -6.26
CA HIS A 32 11.65 10.84 -6.54
C HIS A 32 12.27 11.54 -5.32
N ARG A 33 11.46 12.22 -4.50
CA ARG A 33 11.92 12.84 -3.26
C ARG A 33 12.47 11.79 -2.29
N GLY A 34 11.72 10.71 -2.06
CA GLY A 34 12.17 9.58 -1.25
C GLY A 34 13.45 8.93 -1.78
N HIS A 35 13.55 8.79 -3.11
CA HIS A 35 14.74 8.23 -3.78
C HIS A 35 15.98 9.08 -3.51
N LYS A 36 15.89 10.38 -3.80
CA LYS A 36 17.01 11.31 -3.64
C LYS A 36 17.53 11.34 -2.21
N LEU A 37 16.63 11.39 -1.23
CA LEU A 37 17.02 11.38 0.19
C LEU A 37 17.71 10.07 0.58
N SER A 38 17.24 8.94 0.04
CA SER A 38 17.87 7.64 0.27
C SER A 38 19.26 7.55 -0.38
N GLU A 39 19.45 8.00 -1.62
CA GLU A 39 20.76 7.96 -2.31
C GLU A 39 21.80 8.90 -1.72
N GLN A 40 21.37 10.07 -1.23
CA GLN A 40 22.26 11.05 -0.62
C GLN A 40 22.59 10.72 0.84
N ASP A 41 22.23 9.52 1.30
CA ASP A 41 22.46 9.07 2.67
C ASP A 41 21.81 10.01 3.72
N GLU A 42 20.77 10.76 3.31
CA GLU A 42 19.96 11.66 4.15
C GLU A 42 18.80 10.92 4.84
N MET A 43 19.02 9.69 5.32
CA MET A 43 17.99 8.86 5.95
C MET A 43 17.29 9.54 7.15
N PRO A 44 17.98 10.29 8.04
CA PRO A 44 17.31 11.01 9.13
C PRO A 44 16.28 12.03 8.62
N LYS A 45 16.57 12.68 7.49
CA LYS A 45 15.66 13.66 6.89
C LYS A 45 14.48 13.00 6.19
N LEU A 46 14.69 11.86 5.54
CA LEU A 46 13.58 11.04 5.03
C LEU A 46 12.62 10.64 6.17
N CYS A 47 13.17 10.17 7.30
CA CYS A 47 12.36 9.82 8.47
C CYS A 47 11.61 11.05 9.02
N ALA A 48 12.26 12.22 9.10
CA ALA A 48 11.61 13.46 9.50
C ALA A 48 10.44 13.84 8.56
N GLU A 49 10.63 13.77 7.25
CA GLU A 49 9.57 14.06 6.27
C GLU A 49 8.41 13.07 6.35
N ILE A 50 8.68 11.76 6.50
CA ILE A 50 7.65 10.75 6.72
C ILE A 50 6.79 11.09 7.94
N LYS A 51 7.42 11.40 9.08
CA LYS A 51 6.70 11.77 10.32
C LYS A 51 5.87 13.03 10.16
N GLN A 52 6.42 14.03 9.47
CA GLN A 52 5.72 15.29 9.21
C GLN A 52 4.45 15.06 8.38
N PHE A 53 4.56 14.37 7.25
CA PHE A 53 3.41 14.13 6.37
C PHE A 53 2.40 13.15 6.97
N ASP A 54 2.84 12.18 7.77
CA ASP A 54 1.96 11.30 8.57
C ASP A 54 1.17 12.10 9.61
N THR A 55 1.83 12.99 10.35
CA THR A 55 1.16 13.86 11.34
C THR A 55 0.14 14.78 10.70
N MET A 56 0.42 15.27 9.49
CA MET A 56 -0.49 16.15 8.75
C MET A 56 -1.61 15.39 8.02
N LEU A 57 -1.61 14.05 8.04
CA LEU A 57 -2.46 13.20 7.21
C LEU A 57 -2.45 13.66 5.74
N ALA A 58 -1.27 14.05 5.25
CA ALA A 58 -1.14 14.67 3.96
C ALA A 58 -1.33 13.64 2.84
N VAL A 59 -2.19 13.98 1.89
CA VAL A 59 -2.47 13.18 0.71
C VAL A 59 -2.17 13.98 -0.56
N THR A 60 -1.89 13.27 -1.64
CA THR A 60 -1.89 13.84 -2.99
C THR A 60 -3.31 14.25 -3.42
N THR A 61 -3.47 14.97 -4.52
CA THR A 61 -4.78 15.35 -5.07
C THR A 61 -5.71 14.15 -5.33
N GLY A 62 -5.14 12.99 -5.67
CA GLY A 62 -5.79 11.69 -5.82
C GLY A 62 -5.82 10.84 -4.54
N GLY A 63 -5.66 11.46 -3.37
CA GLY A 63 -5.93 10.82 -2.08
C GLY A 63 -4.91 9.78 -1.64
N ARG A 64 -3.68 9.78 -2.20
CA ARG A 64 -2.63 8.85 -1.77
C ARG A 64 -1.83 9.42 -0.61
N PRO A 65 -1.69 8.71 0.52
CA PRO A 65 -0.89 9.17 1.64
C PRO A 65 0.57 9.44 1.25
N ILE A 66 1.01 10.68 1.41
CA ILE A 66 2.37 11.12 1.03
C ILE A 66 3.43 10.39 1.87
N ALA A 67 3.16 10.17 3.16
CA ALA A 67 4.05 9.41 4.03
C ALA A 67 4.36 8.01 3.49
N GLU A 68 3.36 7.31 2.93
CA GLU A 68 3.56 6.01 2.27
C GLU A 68 4.40 6.15 0.99
N LEU A 69 4.10 7.17 0.17
CA LEU A 69 4.82 7.42 -1.09
C LEU A 69 6.32 7.66 -0.87
N LEU A 70 6.68 8.43 0.17
CA LEU A 70 8.08 8.70 0.53
C LEU A 70 8.87 7.42 0.85
N THR A 71 8.21 6.40 1.41
CA THR A 71 8.89 5.12 1.68
C THR A 71 9.23 4.37 0.40
N ARG A 72 8.46 4.55 -0.69
CA ARG A 72 8.48 3.64 -1.85
C ARG A 72 9.85 3.43 -2.45
N SER A 73 10.57 4.51 -2.73
CA SER A 73 11.86 4.44 -3.40
C SER A 73 12.99 3.95 -2.49
N ALA A 74 12.96 4.30 -1.21
CA ALA A 74 13.93 3.79 -0.24
C ALA A 74 13.83 2.27 -0.09
N ARG A 75 12.63 1.70 -0.27
CA ARG A 75 12.43 0.23 -0.27
C ARG A 75 13.07 -0.45 -1.47
N HIS A 76 13.12 0.19 -2.64
CA HIS A 76 13.78 -0.38 -3.82
C HIS A 76 15.29 -0.57 -3.59
N ARG A 77 15.97 0.41 -2.95
CA ARG A 77 17.39 0.27 -2.55
C ARG A 77 17.61 -0.94 -1.64
N ILE A 78 16.71 -1.17 -0.68
CA ILE A 78 16.75 -2.32 0.23
C ILE A 78 16.53 -3.64 -0.51
N LEU A 79 15.62 -3.65 -1.49
CA LEU A 79 15.17 -4.87 -2.19
C LEU A 79 16.05 -5.25 -3.39
N SER A 80 16.80 -4.33 -3.97
CA SER A 80 17.59 -4.57 -5.18
C SER A 80 18.47 -5.84 -5.11
N PRO A 81 19.17 -6.15 -3.99
CA PRO A 81 19.89 -7.42 -3.86
C PRO A 81 18.99 -8.67 -3.96
N LEU A 82 17.78 -8.61 -3.40
CA LEU A 82 16.81 -9.70 -3.44
C LEU A 82 16.22 -9.88 -4.84
N GLU A 83 15.92 -8.78 -5.52
CA GLU A 83 15.44 -8.79 -6.92
C GLU A 83 16.48 -9.47 -7.83
N GLN A 84 17.76 -9.11 -7.70
CA GLN A 84 18.83 -9.73 -8.48
C GLN A 84 18.95 -11.24 -8.21
N VAL A 85 18.83 -11.68 -6.96
CA VAL A 85 18.86 -13.12 -6.61
C VAL A 85 17.69 -13.87 -7.24
N ILE A 86 16.50 -13.26 -7.25
CA ILE A 86 15.30 -13.84 -7.85
C ILE A 86 15.43 -13.94 -9.38
N GLU A 87 15.94 -12.89 -10.03
CA GLU A 87 16.13 -12.87 -11.49
C GLU A 87 17.21 -13.85 -11.97
N THR A 88 18.34 -13.93 -11.25
CA THR A 88 19.49 -14.74 -11.67
C THR A 88 19.41 -16.20 -11.20
N GLN A 89 18.45 -16.53 -10.35
CA GLN A 89 18.32 -17.83 -9.66
C GLN A 89 19.64 -18.31 -9.04
N SER A 90 20.51 -17.37 -8.68
CA SER A 90 21.86 -17.61 -8.19
C SER A 90 22.02 -16.80 -6.91
N PRO A 91 22.35 -17.44 -5.78
CA PRO A 91 22.73 -16.70 -4.59
C PRO A 91 24.13 -16.12 -4.86
N SER A 92 24.21 -14.99 -5.54
CA SER A 92 25.43 -14.20 -5.52
C SER A 92 25.70 -13.77 -4.08
N ALA A 93 26.97 -13.52 -3.75
CA ALA A 93 27.38 -12.93 -2.48
C ALA A 93 26.96 -11.44 -2.36
N THR A 94 25.72 -11.13 -2.75
CA THR A 94 25.13 -9.81 -2.64
C THR A 94 24.95 -9.49 -1.17
N SER A 95 25.28 -8.26 -0.79
CA SER A 95 25.07 -7.79 0.57
C SER A 95 23.56 -7.84 0.90
N ASP A 96 23.24 -8.18 2.14
CA ASP A 96 21.86 -8.19 2.62
C ASP A 96 21.42 -6.73 2.76
N GLY A 97 20.68 -6.22 1.76
CA GLY A 97 20.26 -4.81 1.70
C GLY A 97 19.51 -4.35 2.95
N PHE A 98 18.84 -5.25 3.66
CA PHE A 98 18.24 -4.94 4.96
C PHE A 98 19.31 -4.67 6.02
N ARG A 99 20.29 -5.57 6.17
CA ARG A 99 21.37 -5.44 7.15
C ARG A 99 22.25 -4.23 6.86
N ASP A 100 22.52 -3.96 5.59
CA ASP A 100 23.33 -2.80 5.18
C ASP A 100 22.67 -1.50 5.61
N ILE A 101 21.36 -1.38 5.39
CA ILE A 101 20.60 -0.19 5.81
C ILE A 101 20.48 -0.11 7.34
N GLU A 102 20.28 -1.22 8.05
CA GLU A 102 20.28 -1.24 9.52
C GLU A 102 21.62 -0.81 10.12
N GLN A 103 22.74 -1.27 9.55
CA GLN A 103 24.08 -0.89 9.99
C GLN A 103 24.38 0.58 9.67
N PHE A 104 24.00 1.03 8.47
CA PHE A 104 24.21 2.40 8.03
C PHE A 104 23.38 3.40 8.85
N ALA A 105 22.13 3.05 9.17
CA ALA A 105 21.18 3.89 9.89
C ALA A 105 21.06 3.54 11.38
N ALA A 106 22.15 3.09 12.02
CA ALA A 106 22.14 2.65 13.43
C ALA A 106 21.62 3.72 14.40
N GLU A 107 21.84 5.01 14.10
CA GLU A 107 21.35 6.15 14.89
C GLU A 107 19.82 6.31 14.83
N LEU A 108 19.15 5.69 13.86
CA LEU A 108 17.70 5.72 13.68
C LEU A 108 17.00 4.49 14.27
N SER A 109 17.70 3.67 15.07
CA SER A 109 17.14 2.46 15.67
C SER A 109 15.94 2.71 16.59
N ASP A 110 15.77 3.95 17.07
CA ASP A 110 14.63 4.35 17.91
C ASP A 110 13.58 5.20 17.15
N ASP A 111 13.73 5.38 15.83
CA ASP A 111 12.81 6.20 15.02
C ASP A 111 11.69 5.35 14.41
N TYR A 112 10.43 5.64 14.75
CA TYR A 112 9.29 4.86 14.25
C TYR A 112 9.14 4.93 12.72
N ALA A 113 9.57 6.02 12.06
CA ALA A 113 9.51 6.13 10.61
C ALA A 113 10.55 5.24 9.91
N PHE A 114 11.71 5.04 10.54
CA PHE A 114 12.68 4.05 10.09
C PHE A 114 12.11 2.64 10.19
N HIS A 115 11.49 2.30 11.32
CA HIS A 115 10.80 1.01 11.47
C HIS A 115 9.63 0.84 10.49
N LEU A 116 8.88 1.90 10.20
CA LEU A 116 7.83 1.88 9.18
C LEU A 116 8.39 1.56 7.78
N LEU A 117 9.48 2.22 7.38
CA LEU A 117 10.18 1.95 6.13
C LEU A 117 10.63 0.49 6.05
N MET A 118 11.30 0.00 7.10
CA MET A 118 11.78 -1.38 7.17
C MET A 118 10.62 -2.38 7.12
N CYS A 119 9.52 -2.13 7.83
CA CYS A 119 8.32 -2.96 7.77
C CYS A 119 7.80 -3.08 6.33
N TYR A 120 7.65 -1.97 5.61
CA TYR A 120 7.20 -2.00 4.23
C TYR A 120 8.19 -2.69 3.29
N ALA A 121 9.50 -2.54 3.49
CA ALA A 121 10.50 -3.27 2.71
C ALA A 121 10.37 -4.79 2.92
N GLN A 122 10.15 -5.24 4.17
CA GLN A 122 9.89 -6.65 4.46
C GLN A 122 8.59 -7.15 3.80
N ILE A 123 7.54 -6.32 3.80
CA ILE A 123 6.27 -6.64 3.12
C ILE A 123 6.46 -6.81 1.61
N ASP A 124 7.23 -5.93 0.98
CA ASP A 124 7.51 -5.98 -0.44
C ASP A 124 8.39 -7.18 -0.81
N ALA A 125 9.34 -7.58 0.04
CA ALA A 125 10.09 -8.82 -0.12
C ALA A 125 9.16 -10.05 -0.16
N VAL A 126 8.15 -10.11 0.73
CA VAL A 126 7.15 -11.19 0.71
C VAL A 126 6.35 -11.20 -0.59
N ARG A 127 5.93 -10.02 -1.08
CA ARG A 127 5.19 -9.90 -2.36
C ARG A 127 6.03 -10.42 -3.52
N LEU A 128 7.30 -9.99 -3.61
CA LEU A 128 8.22 -10.42 -4.64
C LEU A 128 8.42 -11.95 -4.63
N CYS A 129 8.63 -12.53 -3.45
CA CYS A 129 8.72 -13.98 -3.28
C CYS A 129 7.44 -14.72 -3.70
N LYS A 130 6.25 -14.20 -3.35
CA LYS A 130 4.96 -14.79 -3.75
C LYS A 130 4.77 -14.74 -5.26
N THR A 131 5.11 -13.63 -5.91
CA THR A 131 5.02 -13.49 -7.37
C THR A 131 5.94 -14.47 -8.10
N GLN A 132 7.16 -14.72 -7.58
CA GLN A 132 8.06 -15.70 -8.18
C GLN A 132 7.55 -17.14 -7.99
N LYS A 133 7.07 -17.49 -6.79
CA LYS A 133 6.49 -18.83 -6.52
C LYS A 133 5.31 -19.16 -7.43
N ALA A 134 4.54 -18.17 -7.85
CA ALA A 134 3.45 -18.35 -8.81
C ALA A 134 3.94 -18.64 -10.24
N LYS A 135 5.17 -18.22 -10.60
CA LYS A 135 5.76 -18.38 -11.93
C LYS A 135 6.58 -19.68 -12.07
N ASP A 136 7.34 -20.05 -11.04
CA ASP A 136 8.22 -21.23 -11.06
C ASP A 136 7.90 -22.20 -9.91
N SER A 137 7.61 -23.47 -10.23
CA SER A 137 7.49 -24.57 -9.26
C SER A 137 8.85 -25.05 -8.69
N GLY A 138 9.93 -24.33 -8.99
CA GLY A 138 11.32 -24.64 -8.63
C GLY A 138 11.73 -24.18 -7.23
N LEU A 139 12.61 -24.97 -6.62
CA LEU A 139 13.05 -24.97 -5.22
C LEU A 139 13.89 -23.76 -4.74
N PHE A 140 13.76 -22.56 -5.31
CA PHE A 140 14.18 -21.33 -4.59
C PHE A 140 13.13 -21.00 -3.54
N GLY A 141 13.12 -21.85 -2.51
CA GLY A 141 12.25 -21.72 -1.37
C GLY A 141 12.59 -20.47 -0.60
N CYS A 142 11.75 -19.44 -0.73
CA CYS A 142 10.77 -18.98 0.26
C CYS A 142 10.82 -19.51 1.72
N ARG A 143 11.89 -20.18 2.20
CA ARG A 143 12.15 -20.40 3.64
C ARG A 143 12.22 -19.06 4.40
N THR A 144 12.26 -17.95 3.66
CA THR A 144 12.35 -16.56 4.09
C THR A 144 11.00 -15.83 4.18
N ILE A 145 9.87 -16.34 3.64
CA ILE A 145 8.59 -15.60 3.72
C ILE A 145 8.17 -15.40 5.18
N GLU A 146 8.13 -16.47 5.97
CA GLU A 146 7.80 -16.40 7.39
C GLU A 146 8.80 -15.53 8.16
N SER A 147 10.08 -15.56 7.78
CA SER A 147 11.11 -14.69 8.34
C SER A 147 10.85 -13.21 8.04
N HIS A 148 10.54 -12.86 6.79
CA HIS A 148 10.18 -11.49 6.41
C HIS A 148 8.89 -11.02 7.10
N ILE A 149 7.87 -11.88 7.20
CA ILE A 149 6.63 -11.57 7.96
C ILE A 149 6.95 -11.33 9.44
N SER A 150 7.78 -12.18 10.04
CA SER A 150 8.20 -12.04 11.44
C SER A 150 8.99 -10.75 11.69
N LYS A 151 9.94 -10.41 10.81
CA LYS A 151 10.67 -9.13 10.86
C LYS A 151 9.75 -7.93 10.66
N ALA A 152 8.84 -7.98 9.68
CA ALA A 152 7.83 -6.94 9.48
C ALA A 152 6.97 -6.73 10.74
N SER A 153 6.58 -7.83 11.39
CA SER A 153 5.81 -7.82 12.65
C SER A 153 6.59 -7.18 13.80
N THR A 154 7.90 -7.45 13.90
CA THR A 154 8.79 -6.81 14.88
C THR A 154 8.87 -5.30 14.66
N HIS A 155 9.12 -4.85 13.43
CA HIS A 155 9.20 -3.43 13.12
C HIS A 155 7.88 -2.71 13.38
N ILE A 156 6.74 -3.28 12.95
CA ILE A 156 5.45 -2.62 13.15
C ILE A 156 5.03 -2.58 14.62
N THR A 157 5.38 -3.60 15.41
CA THR A 157 5.15 -3.61 16.86
C THR A 157 5.95 -2.50 17.54
N PHE A 158 7.22 -2.35 17.16
CA PHE A 158 8.06 -1.27 17.65
C PHE A 158 7.46 0.09 17.29
N ALA A 159 7.14 0.31 16.01
CA ALA A 159 6.57 1.57 15.55
C ALA A 159 5.26 1.91 16.27
N THR A 160 4.35 0.93 16.42
CA THR A 160 3.07 1.09 17.12
C THR A 160 3.27 1.50 18.58
N LYS A 161 4.27 0.94 19.27
CA LYS A 161 4.60 1.32 20.66
C LYS A 161 5.01 2.79 20.78
N HIS A 162 5.68 3.33 19.76
CA HIS A 162 6.18 4.70 19.76
C HIS A 162 5.15 5.71 19.28
N ASN A 163 4.28 5.34 18.33
CA ASN A 163 3.20 6.20 17.86
C ASN A 163 1.95 5.39 17.47
N ALA A 164 1.11 5.08 18.44
CA ALA A 164 -0.14 4.34 18.22
C ALA A 164 -1.23 5.13 17.47
N GLN A 165 -1.06 6.45 17.28
CA GLN A 165 -2.02 7.31 16.59
C GLN A 165 -1.62 7.60 15.13
N SER A 166 -0.55 6.97 14.63
CA SER A 166 -0.09 7.13 13.25
C SER A 166 -0.97 6.36 12.28
N ALA A 167 -1.58 7.08 11.33
CA ALA A 167 -2.32 6.46 10.23
C ALA A 167 -1.39 5.67 9.30
N ALA A 168 -0.15 6.13 9.08
CA ALA A 168 0.82 5.40 8.28
C ALA A 168 1.21 4.05 8.90
N ILE A 169 1.35 3.97 10.24
CA ILE A 169 1.55 2.70 10.95
C ILE A 169 0.32 1.79 10.80
N ALA A 170 -0.89 2.32 10.96
CA ALA A 170 -2.12 1.55 10.76
C ALA A 170 -2.25 1.01 9.32
N ALA A 171 -1.84 1.79 8.32
CA ALA A 171 -1.80 1.35 6.92
C ALA A 171 -0.80 0.22 6.69
N ALA A 172 0.38 0.28 7.32
CA ALA A 172 1.35 -0.81 7.27
C ALA A 172 0.85 -2.08 7.98
N LYS A 173 0.10 -1.95 9.09
CA LYS A 173 -0.59 -3.09 9.74
C LYS A 173 -1.58 -3.77 8.79
N CYS A 174 -2.38 -2.98 8.06
CA CYS A 174 -3.30 -3.52 7.05
C CYS A 174 -2.56 -4.30 5.95
N ALA A 175 -1.49 -3.72 5.40
CA ALA A 175 -0.66 -4.37 4.40
C ALA A 175 0.00 -5.66 4.92
N LEU A 176 0.41 -5.70 6.19
CA LEU A 176 0.94 -6.90 6.83
C LEU A 176 -0.14 -7.99 6.98
N CYS A 177 -1.37 -7.64 7.37
CA CYS A 177 -2.49 -8.58 7.44
C CYS A 177 -2.77 -9.25 6.08
N GLU A 178 -2.73 -8.48 4.99
CA GLU A 178 -2.94 -8.99 3.62
C GLU A 178 -1.85 -10.00 3.22
N ILE A 179 -0.57 -9.73 3.50
CA ILE A 179 0.49 -10.66 3.09
C ILE A 179 0.63 -11.87 4.01
N SER A 180 0.17 -11.78 5.26
CA SER A 180 0.23 -12.86 6.25
C SER A 180 -0.99 -13.78 6.22
N ASN A 181 -2.00 -13.49 5.40
CA ASN A 181 -3.31 -14.15 5.42
C ASN A 181 -3.89 -14.17 6.84
N ALA A 182 -3.83 -13.03 7.53
CA ALA A 182 -4.44 -12.90 8.85
C ALA A 182 -5.93 -13.24 8.78
N ASN A 183 -6.48 -13.79 9.87
CA ASN A 183 -7.91 -14.11 9.90
C ASN A 183 -8.78 -12.89 9.57
N PRO A 184 -10.00 -13.10 9.02
CA PRO A 184 -10.88 -12.01 8.59
C PRO A 184 -11.13 -10.92 9.65
N ALA A 185 -11.29 -11.31 10.92
CA ALA A 185 -11.57 -10.37 11.99
C ALA A 185 -10.38 -9.42 12.26
N SER A 186 -9.14 -9.92 12.19
CA SER A 186 -7.94 -9.11 12.31
C SER A 186 -7.78 -8.13 11.15
N LEU A 187 -8.09 -8.58 9.92
CA LEU A 187 -8.05 -7.72 8.73
C LEU A 187 -9.05 -6.58 8.85
N MET A 188 -10.31 -6.90 9.15
CA MET A 188 -11.38 -5.91 9.32
C MET A 188 -11.05 -4.90 10.41
N ARG A 189 -10.61 -5.37 11.59
CA ARG A 189 -10.22 -4.50 12.70
C ARG A 189 -9.09 -3.54 12.32
N SER A 190 -8.09 -4.01 11.57
CA SER A 190 -6.96 -3.18 11.16
C SER A 190 -7.39 -2.04 10.24
N TYR A 191 -8.28 -2.33 9.29
CA TYR A 191 -8.84 -1.31 8.40
C TYR A 191 -9.79 -0.35 9.13
N GLU A 192 -10.60 -0.85 10.07
CA GLU A 192 -11.42 -0.01 10.93
C GLU A 192 -10.58 0.97 11.77
N GLU A 193 -9.43 0.52 12.29
CA GLU A 193 -8.47 1.35 13.02
C GLU A 193 -7.85 2.41 12.11
N LEU A 194 -7.39 2.02 10.92
CA LEU A 194 -6.84 2.95 9.91
C LEU A 194 -7.84 4.05 9.56
N ILE A 195 -9.07 3.68 9.20
CA ILE A 195 -10.12 4.64 8.83
C ILE A 195 -10.50 5.51 10.02
N ALA A 196 -10.47 5.00 11.26
CA ALA A 196 -10.74 5.81 12.43
C ALA A 196 -9.65 6.86 12.69
N LEU A 197 -8.39 6.56 12.40
CA LEU A 197 -7.26 7.47 12.52
C LEU A 197 -7.19 8.50 11.38
N ASP A 198 -7.60 8.11 10.17
CA ASP A 198 -7.60 8.96 8.98
C ASP A 198 -8.93 8.80 8.22
N LYS A 199 -9.95 9.51 8.70
CA LYS A 199 -11.30 9.43 8.15
C LYS A 199 -11.45 10.17 6.81
N THR A 200 -10.53 11.07 6.49
CA THR A 200 -10.62 11.97 5.32
C THR A 200 -9.98 11.40 4.06
N THR A 201 -9.28 10.27 4.17
CA THR A 201 -8.62 9.64 3.02
C THR A 201 -9.50 8.55 2.42
N TYR A 202 -10.17 8.87 1.31
CA TYR A 202 -11.07 7.93 0.62
C TYR A 202 -10.36 6.66 0.11
N ALA A 203 -9.05 6.75 -0.16
CA ALA A 203 -8.26 5.63 -0.67
C ALA A 203 -8.23 4.46 0.33
N HIS A 204 -8.42 4.71 1.63
CA HIS A 204 -8.50 3.65 2.65
C HIS A 204 -9.74 2.76 2.47
N PHE A 205 -10.89 3.32 2.10
CA PHE A 205 -12.10 2.54 1.79
C PHE A 205 -11.89 1.62 0.59
N ARG A 206 -11.27 2.14 -0.48
CA ARG A 206 -10.97 1.37 -1.68
C ARG A 206 -9.97 0.25 -1.40
N LYS A 207 -8.91 0.54 -0.63
CA LYS A 207 -7.95 -0.47 -0.17
C LYS A 207 -8.64 -1.53 0.68
N TYR A 208 -9.53 -1.14 1.59
CA TYR A 208 -10.27 -2.06 2.44
C TYR A 208 -11.13 -3.03 1.63
N ALA A 209 -11.92 -2.52 0.68
CA ALA A 209 -12.75 -3.36 -0.18
C ALA A 209 -11.91 -4.37 -0.99
N ARG A 210 -10.78 -3.92 -1.57
CA ARG A 210 -9.86 -4.84 -2.26
C ARG A 210 -9.28 -5.90 -1.33
N ALA A 211 -8.91 -5.53 -0.10
CA ALA A 211 -8.38 -6.48 0.86
C ALA A 211 -9.42 -7.51 1.30
N LEU A 212 -10.68 -7.10 1.48
CA LEU A 212 -11.79 -8.01 1.75
C LEU A 212 -11.95 -9.03 0.62
N LEU A 213 -12.03 -8.57 -0.63
CA LEU A 213 -12.24 -9.46 -1.79
C LEU A 213 -11.03 -10.33 -2.14
N ALA A 214 -9.82 -9.91 -1.76
CA ALA A 214 -8.63 -10.72 -1.91
C ALA A 214 -8.53 -11.84 -0.87
N HIS A 215 -9.28 -11.77 0.22
CA HIS A 215 -9.23 -12.76 1.29
C HIS A 215 -10.10 -13.98 0.96
N PRO A 216 -9.55 -15.21 1.00
CA PRO A 216 -10.25 -16.41 0.52
C PRO A 216 -11.50 -16.80 1.32
N GLU A 217 -11.57 -16.40 2.60
CA GLU A 217 -12.71 -16.69 3.49
C GLU A 217 -13.79 -15.60 3.48
N ILE A 218 -13.64 -14.53 2.70
CA ILE A 218 -14.54 -13.38 2.73
C ILE A 218 -15.36 -13.32 1.42
N GLY A 219 -16.68 -13.27 1.57
CA GLY A 219 -17.62 -13.11 0.45
C GLY A 219 -18.13 -11.67 0.28
N LEU A 220 -18.91 -11.46 -0.78
CA LEU A 220 -19.56 -10.18 -1.11
C LEU A 220 -20.58 -9.73 -0.05
N ASP A 221 -21.12 -10.64 0.75
CA ASP A 221 -22.01 -10.34 1.87
C ASP A 221 -21.29 -9.58 2.99
N VAL A 222 -20.05 -9.97 3.29
CA VAL A 222 -19.19 -9.27 4.26
C VAL A 222 -18.79 -7.89 3.73
N LEU A 223 -18.49 -7.77 2.43
CA LEU A 223 -18.23 -6.47 1.81
C LEU A 223 -19.40 -5.51 2.02
N ASP A 224 -20.63 -5.94 1.71
CA ASP A 224 -21.82 -5.10 1.87
C ASP A 224 -22.09 -4.71 3.33
N HIS A 225 -21.85 -5.64 4.26
CA HIS A 225 -21.95 -5.38 5.70
C HIS A 225 -20.93 -4.33 6.16
N GLU A 226 -19.65 -4.49 5.79
CA GLU A 226 -18.60 -3.56 6.18
C GLU A 226 -18.75 -2.20 5.50
N ALA A 227 -19.17 -2.14 4.23
CA ALA A 227 -19.54 -0.89 3.56
C ALA A 227 -20.68 -0.18 4.30
N SER A 228 -21.70 -0.94 4.72
CA SER A 228 -22.81 -0.40 5.51
C SER A 228 -22.38 0.18 6.85
N LYS A 229 -21.42 -0.48 7.51
CA LYS A 229 -20.84 -0.05 8.78
C LYS A 229 -19.93 1.16 8.61
N MET A 230 -19.16 1.24 7.52
CA MET A 230 -18.29 2.40 7.25
C MET A 230 -19.09 3.66 7.02
N VAL A 231 -20.23 3.59 6.33
CA VAL A 231 -21.18 4.70 6.24
C VAL A 231 -21.56 5.20 7.64
N LYS A 232 -22.02 4.31 8.53
CA LYS A 232 -22.42 4.72 9.90
C LYS A 232 -21.28 5.38 10.68
N LYS A 233 -20.04 4.95 10.46
CA LYS A 233 -18.86 5.46 11.18
C LYS A 233 -18.32 6.78 10.63
N THR A 234 -18.66 7.13 9.39
CA THR A 234 -18.05 8.25 8.66
C THR A 234 -19.07 9.16 7.96
N GLN A 235 -20.36 9.01 8.33
CA GLN A 235 -21.48 9.75 7.75
C GLN A 235 -21.34 11.27 7.89
N ASP A 236 -20.70 11.71 8.97
CA ASP A 236 -20.41 13.12 9.24
C ASP A 236 -19.46 13.75 8.21
N ILE A 237 -18.65 12.96 7.53
CA ILE A 237 -17.66 13.42 6.55
C ILE A 237 -18.10 13.08 5.12
N TRP A 238 -18.60 11.87 4.91
CA TRP A 238 -18.85 11.33 3.57
C TRP A 238 -20.33 11.10 3.25
N GLY A 239 -21.25 11.37 4.17
CA GLY A 239 -22.65 10.95 4.01
C GLY A 239 -22.72 9.43 3.80
N THR A 240 -23.18 9.01 2.62
CA THR A 240 -23.22 7.61 2.18
C THR A 240 -22.03 7.21 1.28
N GLY A 241 -21.13 8.16 0.96
CA GLY A 241 -19.99 8.02 0.05
C GLY A 241 -19.00 6.90 0.39
N ALA A 242 -18.87 6.52 1.68
CA ALA A 242 -18.07 5.35 2.05
C ALA A 242 -18.56 4.06 1.36
N TYR A 243 -19.87 3.92 1.13
CA TYR A 243 -20.44 2.79 0.38
C TYR A 243 -19.98 2.82 -1.09
N ALA A 244 -20.08 3.98 -1.74
CA ALA A 244 -19.65 4.16 -3.12
C ALA A 244 -18.15 3.89 -3.30
N TRP A 245 -17.29 4.42 -2.41
CA TRP A 245 -15.86 4.16 -2.46
C TRP A 245 -15.51 2.69 -2.31
N MET A 246 -16.19 1.95 -1.43
CA MET A 246 -15.94 0.51 -1.26
C MET A 246 -16.42 -0.32 -2.45
N TYR A 247 -17.44 0.11 -3.19
CA TYR A 247 -17.97 -0.61 -4.36
C TYR A 247 -17.32 -0.21 -5.70
N LEU A 248 -16.56 0.90 -5.76
CA LEU A 248 -16.00 1.41 -7.00
C LEU A 248 -15.06 0.41 -7.71
N ASP A 249 -14.14 -0.21 -6.97
CA ASP A 249 -13.23 -1.22 -7.51
C ASP A 249 -13.97 -2.55 -7.81
N PRO A 250 -14.77 -3.13 -6.88
CA PRO A 250 -15.51 -4.37 -7.11
C PRO A 250 -16.37 -4.38 -8.38
N LEU A 251 -17.11 -3.29 -8.66
CA LEU A 251 -17.98 -3.19 -9.84
C LEU A 251 -17.20 -3.24 -11.16
N GLY A 252 -15.94 -2.79 -11.16
CA GLY A 252 -15.09 -2.85 -12.34
C GLY A 252 -14.45 -4.22 -12.59
N THR A 253 -14.39 -5.08 -11.57
CA THR A 253 -13.59 -6.32 -11.61
C THR A 253 -14.42 -7.61 -11.51
N ASP A 254 -15.59 -7.58 -10.88
CA ASP A 254 -16.41 -8.77 -10.64
C ASP A 254 -17.89 -8.51 -10.96
N SER A 255 -18.42 -9.25 -11.94
CA SER A 255 -19.82 -9.13 -12.35
C SER A 255 -20.81 -9.46 -11.24
N ALA A 256 -20.45 -10.34 -10.29
CA ALA A 256 -21.32 -10.67 -9.15
C ALA A 256 -21.54 -9.47 -8.22
N SER A 257 -20.65 -8.46 -8.26
CA SER A 257 -20.84 -7.21 -7.52
C SER A 257 -22.07 -6.43 -7.96
N PHE A 258 -22.46 -6.52 -9.25
CA PHE A 258 -23.67 -5.86 -9.76
C PHE A 258 -24.96 -6.48 -9.22
N GLU A 259 -24.94 -7.77 -8.88
CA GLU A 259 -26.09 -8.44 -8.26
C GLU A 259 -26.24 -8.09 -6.78
N ARG A 260 -25.13 -7.69 -6.14
CA ARG A 260 -25.10 -7.43 -4.69
C ARG A 260 -25.25 -5.96 -4.32
N VAL A 261 -24.77 -5.05 -5.15
CA VAL A 261 -24.74 -3.62 -4.83
C VAL A 261 -26.15 -3.07 -4.60
N ASP A 262 -26.32 -2.31 -3.52
CA ASP A 262 -27.50 -1.45 -3.37
C ASP A 262 -27.32 -0.24 -4.29
N VAL A 263 -27.97 -0.30 -5.46
CA VAL A 263 -27.87 0.74 -6.49
C VAL A 263 -28.31 2.10 -5.97
N THR A 264 -29.33 2.16 -5.12
CA THR A 264 -29.84 3.43 -4.59
C THR A 264 -28.76 4.05 -3.70
N ARG A 265 -28.24 3.26 -2.76
CA ARG A 265 -27.21 3.72 -1.84
C ARG A 265 -25.88 4.04 -2.52
N PHE A 266 -25.52 3.29 -3.57
CA PHE A 266 -24.35 3.58 -4.38
C PHE A 266 -24.48 4.93 -5.09
N MET A 267 -25.65 5.20 -5.69
CA MET A 267 -25.90 6.47 -6.39
C MET A 267 -25.98 7.65 -5.42
N GLU A 268 -26.60 7.48 -4.25
CA GLU A 268 -26.56 8.48 -3.17
C GLU A 268 -25.12 8.76 -2.74
N GLY A 269 -24.33 7.70 -2.51
CA GLY A 269 -22.94 7.84 -2.12
C GLY A 269 -22.07 8.48 -3.19
N ALA A 270 -22.36 8.23 -4.47
CA ALA A 270 -21.67 8.88 -5.59
C ALA A 270 -22.01 10.37 -5.74
N LEU A 271 -23.16 10.81 -5.23
CA LEU A 271 -23.54 12.23 -5.18
C LEU A 271 -22.98 12.96 -3.96
N ASP A 272 -22.69 12.22 -2.88
CA ASP A 272 -22.10 12.76 -1.65
C ASP A 272 -20.57 13.02 -1.77
N ILE A 273 -19.91 12.52 -2.82
CA ILE A 273 -18.45 12.63 -3.06
C ILE A 273 -18.12 13.61 -4.18
#